data_AF-A0A5R2NEH7-F1
#
_entry.id   AF-A0A5R2NEH7-F1
#
_cell.length_a   1.000
_cell.length_b   1.000
_cell.length_c   1.000
_cell.angle_alpha   90.00
_cell.angle_beta   90.00
_cell.angle_gamma   90.00
#
_symmetry.space_group_name_H-M   'P 1'
#
loop_
_entity.id
_entity.type
_entity.pdbx_description
1 polymer ?
#
loop_
_entity_poly.entity_id
_entity_poly.type
_entity_poly.pdbx_seq_one_letter_code
_entity_poly.pdbx_strand_id
1 'polypeptide(L)'
;MDGLQWLINAPKMEAVAIDERGYPVSIPTIDPRIFALHKAWLARRPDRSAVKAARDREQAEVAARIATGYLNLPLDGEHLKRLPTALREAAAKTLSQARSQGFSEDTPIEPDW
;
A
#
# COMPACT_ATOMS: atom_id res chain seq x y z
N MET A 1 -14.19 15.00 8.23
CA MET A 1 -12.87 14.89 8.89
C MET A 1 -11.86 14.40 7.87
N ASP A 2 -10.79 15.16 7.66
CA ASP A 2 -9.76 14.92 6.65
C ASP A 2 -8.73 13.88 7.10
N GLY A 3 -8.83 12.65 6.57
CA GLY A 3 -7.83 11.59 6.76
C GLY A 3 -6.51 11.84 6.04
N LEU A 4 -6.45 12.82 5.13
CA LEU A 4 -5.25 13.15 4.37
C LEU A 4 -4.08 13.59 5.26
N GLN A 5 -4.37 14.21 6.41
CA GLN A 5 -3.36 14.61 7.39
C GLN A 5 -2.52 13.44 7.90
N TRP A 6 -3.07 12.22 7.90
CA TRP A 6 -2.31 11.02 8.28
C TRP A 6 -1.23 10.66 7.24
N LEU A 7 -1.46 10.96 5.95
CA LEU A 7 -0.47 10.74 4.90
C LEU A 7 0.56 11.87 4.83
N ILE A 8 0.12 13.12 5.03
CA ILE A 8 1.02 14.29 5.00
C ILE A 8 2.12 14.14 6.05
N ASN A 9 1.73 13.70 7.25
CA ASN A 9 2.62 13.52 8.40
C ASN A 9 3.24 12.11 8.50
N ALA A 10 3.01 11.24 7.51
CA ALA A 10 3.66 9.94 7.45
C ALA A 10 5.18 10.10 7.23
N PRO A 11 6.01 9.18 7.78
CA PRO A 11 7.44 9.12 7.46
C PRO A 11 7.65 9.13 5.96
N LYS A 12 8.56 10.01 5.51
CA LYS A 12 9.02 10.04 4.14
C LYS A 12 10.02 8.92 3.95
N MET A 13 10.00 8.35 2.76
CA MET A 13 10.96 7.37 2.33
C MET A 13 11.38 7.68 0.90
N GLU A 14 12.46 7.05 0.48
CA GLU A 14 12.98 7.17 -0.87
C GLU A 14 13.15 5.76 -1.43
N ALA A 15 12.85 5.59 -2.71
CA ALA A 15 13.18 4.40 -3.46
C ALA A 15 13.87 4.82 -4.77
N VAL A 16 14.84 4.03 -5.22
CA VAL A 16 15.46 4.23 -6.54
C VAL A 16 14.75 3.32 -7.54
N ALA A 17 14.27 3.91 -8.64
CA ALA A 17 13.74 3.20 -9.80
C ALA A 17 14.67 3.37 -11.00
N ILE A 18 14.43 2.62 -12.08
CA ILE A 18 15.14 2.75 -13.36
C ILE A 18 14.18 3.38 -14.37
N ASP A 19 14.62 4.44 -15.06
CA ASP A 19 13.84 5.09 -16.13
C ASP A 19 13.90 4.31 -17.45
N GLU A 20 13.15 4.78 -18.45
CA GLU A 20 13.12 4.16 -19.80
C GLU A 20 14.46 4.20 -20.54
N ARG A 21 15.40 5.03 -20.08
CA ARG A 21 16.75 5.19 -20.64
C ARG A 21 17.79 4.38 -19.85
N GLY A 22 17.39 3.65 -18.81
CA GLY A 22 18.26 2.86 -17.95
C GLY A 22 18.96 3.64 -16.83
N TYR A 23 18.60 4.91 -16.60
CA TYR A 23 19.19 5.71 -15.53
C TYR A 23 18.44 5.56 -14.20
N PRO A 24 19.15 5.58 -13.06
CA PRO A 24 18.51 5.58 -11.76
C PRO A 24 17.76 6.90 -11.52
N VAL A 25 16.55 6.81 -10.99
CA VAL A 25 15.72 7.94 -10.58
C VAL A 25 15.29 7.76 -9.12
N SER A 26 15.59 8.74 -8.28
CA SER A 26 15.10 8.80 -6.91
C SER A 26 13.62 9.18 -6.90
N ILE A 27 12.80 8.34 -6.27
CA ILE A 27 11.37 8.55 -6.06
C ILE A 27 11.15 8.84 -4.57
N PRO A 28 10.97 10.12 -4.18
CA PRO A 28 10.52 10.46 -2.84
C PRO A 28 9.05 10.05 -2.70
N THR A 29 8.75 9.24 -1.68
CA THR A 29 7.41 8.73 -1.41
C THR A 29 7.13 8.65 0.09
N ILE A 30 5.93 8.21 0.44
CA ILE A 30 5.53 7.95 1.83
C ILE A 30 5.65 6.47 2.15
N ASP A 31 5.72 6.13 3.45
CA ASP A 31 5.71 4.74 3.89
C ASP A 31 4.52 3.96 3.25
N PRO A 32 4.78 2.91 2.43
CA PRO A 32 3.76 2.18 1.69
C PRO A 32 2.80 1.45 2.62
N ARG A 33 3.21 1.13 3.84
CA ARG A 33 2.35 0.49 4.85
C ARG A 33 1.30 1.49 5.33
N ILE A 34 1.71 2.73 5.62
CA ILE A 34 0.77 3.79 6.03
C ILE A 34 -0.17 4.14 4.88
N PHE A 35 0.35 4.22 3.65
CA PHE A 35 -0.46 4.40 2.45
C PHE A 35 -1.50 3.27 2.30
N ALA A 36 -1.08 2.01 2.47
CA ALA A 36 -1.97 0.85 2.40
C ALA A 36 -3.09 0.90 3.45
N LEU A 37 -2.74 1.19 4.72
CA LEU A 37 -3.70 1.33 5.81
C LEU A 37 -4.72 2.45 5.53
N HIS A 38 -4.24 3.60 5.02
CA HIS A 38 -5.11 4.72 4.65
C HIS A 38 -6.04 4.41 3.49
N LYS A 39 -5.54 3.70 2.47
CA LYS A 39 -6.35 3.30 1.32
C LYS A 39 -7.41 2.27 1.69
N ALA A 40 -7.08 1.32 2.57
CA ALA A 40 -8.05 0.38 3.13
C ALA A 40 -9.16 1.09 3.92
N TRP A 41 -8.82 2.14 4.65
CA TRP A 41 -9.79 2.99 5.34
C TRP A 41 -10.65 3.81 4.37
N LEU A 42 -10.06 4.45 3.37
CA LEU A 42 -10.78 5.22 2.35
C LEU A 42 -11.80 4.37 1.59
N ALA A 43 -11.44 3.13 1.25
CA ALA A 43 -12.31 2.19 0.55
C ALA A 43 -13.60 1.86 1.31
N ARG A 44 -13.60 2.03 2.64
CA ARG A 44 -14.72 1.70 3.53
C ARG A 44 -15.56 2.91 3.94
N ARG A 45 -15.20 4.10 3.47
CA ARG A 45 -15.94 5.31 3.80
C ARG A 45 -17.35 5.29 3.20
N PRO A 46 -18.40 5.66 3.96
CA PRO A 46 -19.78 5.61 3.47
C PRO A 46 -20.04 6.61 2.34
N ASP A 47 -19.27 7.70 2.28
CA ASP A 47 -19.37 8.72 1.24
C ASP A 47 -18.49 8.42 0.00
N ARG A 48 -17.88 7.24 -0.07
CA ARG A 48 -17.04 6.83 -1.20
C ARG A 48 -17.89 6.21 -2.30
N SER A 49 -17.73 6.68 -3.55
CA SER A 49 -18.39 6.03 -4.69
C SER A 49 -17.85 4.61 -4.88
N ALA A 50 -18.70 3.68 -5.34
CA ALA A 50 -18.35 2.27 -5.49
C ALA A 50 -17.08 2.07 -6.33
N VAL A 51 -16.95 2.78 -7.45
CA VAL A 51 -15.76 2.72 -8.33
C VAL A 51 -14.49 3.20 -7.62
N LYS A 52 -14.58 4.30 -6.84
CA LYS A 52 -13.42 4.81 -6.08
C LYS A 52 -13.07 3.87 -4.92
N ALA A 53 -14.07 3.30 -4.26
CA ALA A 53 -13.88 2.34 -3.17
C ALA A 53 -13.16 1.07 -3.63
N ALA A 54 -13.56 0.50 -4.77
CA ALA A 54 -12.90 -0.65 -5.37
C ALA A 54 -11.42 -0.35 -5.68
N ARG A 55 -11.16 0.80 -6.34
CA ARG A 55 -9.79 1.24 -6.66
C ARG A 55 -8.94 1.48 -5.41
N ASP A 56 -9.50 2.13 -4.38
CA ASP A 56 -8.78 2.36 -3.13
C ASP A 56 -8.43 1.03 -2.44
N ARG A 57 -9.31 0.03 -2.50
CA ARG A 57 -9.03 -1.32 -1.99
C ARG A 57 -7.87 -1.98 -2.73
N GLU A 58 -7.91 -2.00 -4.06
CA GLU A 58 -6.84 -2.57 -4.90
C GLU A 58 -5.49 -1.89 -4.63
N GLN A 59 -5.49 -0.56 -4.52
CA GLN A 59 -4.29 0.20 -4.17
C GLN A 59 -3.75 -0.16 -2.77
N ALA A 60 -4.64 -0.38 -1.80
CA ALA A 60 -4.25 -0.81 -0.47
C ALA A 60 -3.55 -2.18 -0.48
N GLU A 61 -4.14 -3.14 -1.21
CA GLU A 61 -3.63 -4.50 -1.33
C GLU A 61 -2.27 -4.53 -2.06
N VAL A 62 -2.15 -3.82 -3.18
CA VAL A 62 -0.89 -3.75 -3.94
C VAL A 62 0.21 -3.10 -3.10
N ALA A 63 -0.06 -1.98 -2.43
CA ALA A 63 0.93 -1.32 -1.59
C ALA A 63 1.37 -2.19 -0.41
N ALA A 64 0.44 -2.92 0.21
CA ALA A 64 0.76 -3.89 1.26
C ALA A 64 1.68 -5.00 0.75
N ARG A 65 1.40 -5.57 -0.43
CA ARG A 65 2.27 -6.59 -1.05
C ARG A 65 3.65 -6.05 -1.41
N ILE A 66 3.75 -4.83 -1.91
CA ILE A 66 5.04 -4.17 -2.17
C ILE A 66 5.82 -4.04 -0.87
N ALA A 67 5.18 -3.53 0.19
CA ALA A 67 5.81 -3.34 1.49
C ALA A 67 6.33 -4.67 2.07
N THR A 68 5.49 -5.70 2.15
CA THR A 68 5.87 -6.95 2.82
C THR A 68 6.69 -7.88 1.94
N GLY A 69 6.37 -7.98 0.65
CA GLY A 69 6.98 -8.93 -0.27
C GLY A 69 8.28 -8.46 -0.91
N TYR A 70 8.42 -7.15 -1.17
CA TYR A 70 9.59 -6.62 -1.89
C TYR A 70 10.50 -5.77 -1.01
N LEU A 71 9.93 -5.00 -0.08
CA LEU A 71 10.69 -4.08 0.76
C LEU A 71 11.02 -4.68 2.15
N ASN A 72 10.53 -5.89 2.44
CA ASN A 72 10.67 -6.54 3.74
C ASN A 72 10.23 -5.65 4.92
N LEU A 73 9.17 -4.86 4.71
CA LEU A 73 8.58 -3.96 5.69
C LEU A 73 7.31 -4.60 6.27
N PRO A 74 7.34 -5.17 7.48
CA PRO A 74 6.18 -5.85 8.04
C PRO A 74 5.07 -4.86 8.46
N LEU A 75 3.81 -5.32 8.35
CA LEU A 75 2.61 -4.53 8.66
C LEU A 75 2.26 -4.46 10.15
N ASP A 76 2.95 -5.21 11.00
CA ASP A 76 2.75 -5.25 12.46
C ASP A 76 3.83 -4.48 13.24
N GLY A 77 4.60 -3.64 12.54
CA GLY A 77 5.64 -2.78 13.12
C GLY A 77 5.10 -1.88 14.24
N GLU A 78 5.96 -1.58 15.22
CA GLU A 78 5.57 -0.86 16.45
C GLU A 78 4.97 0.53 16.16
N HIS A 79 5.54 1.28 15.23
CA HIS A 79 5.02 2.60 14.85
C HIS A 79 3.61 2.54 14.21
N LEU A 80 3.29 1.45 13.51
CA LEU A 80 1.96 1.27 12.88
C LEU A 80 0.88 1.04 13.93
N LYS A 81 1.23 0.47 15.08
CA LYS A 81 0.31 0.29 16.22
C LYS A 81 -0.14 1.63 16.81
N ARG A 82 0.66 2.68 16.65
CA ARG A 82 0.37 4.05 17.12
C ARG A 82 -0.56 4.83 16.18
N LEU A 83 -0.86 4.30 14.99
CA LEU A 83 -1.81 4.91 14.07
C LEU A 83 -3.24 4.89 14.65
N PRO A 84 -4.10 5.85 14.26
CA PRO A 84 -5.51 5.89 14.62
C PRO A 84 -6.19 4.53 14.48
N THR A 85 -7.01 4.16 15.48
CA THR A 85 -7.71 2.87 15.54
C THR A 85 -8.52 2.59 14.27
N ALA A 86 -9.20 3.61 13.73
CA ALA A 86 -9.99 3.49 12.50
C ALA A 86 -9.17 3.01 11.28
N LEU A 87 -7.90 3.41 11.16
CA LEU A 87 -7.01 2.92 10.10
C LEU A 87 -6.66 1.45 10.30
N ARG A 88 -6.27 1.09 11.52
CA ARG A 88 -5.84 -0.27 11.86
C ARG A 88 -6.96 -1.28 11.67
N GLU A 89 -8.17 -0.95 12.12
CA GLU A 89 -9.34 -1.82 11.94
C GLU A 89 -9.76 -1.98 10.49
N ALA A 90 -9.76 -0.89 9.71
CA ALA A 90 -10.08 -0.95 8.30
C ALA A 90 -9.06 -1.80 7.52
N ALA A 91 -7.78 -1.69 7.87
CA ALA A 91 -6.71 -2.47 7.27
C ALA A 91 -6.83 -3.95 7.61
N ALA A 92 -7.09 -4.31 8.86
CA ALA A 92 -7.29 -5.71 9.25
C ALA A 92 -8.39 -6.40 8.42
N LYS A 93 -9.48 -5.69 8.12
CA LYS A 93 -10.60 -6.23 7.33
C LYS A 93 -10.36 -6.25 5.81
N THR A 94 -9.32 -5.59 5.33
CA THR A 94 -9.05 -5.43 3.88
C THR A 94 -7.81 -6.23 3.48
N LEU A 95 -6.73 -6.11 4.26
CA LEU A 95 -5.43 -6.72 3.97
C LEU A 95 -5.33 -8.18 4.42
N SER A 96 -6.24 -8.67 5.27
CA SER A 96 -6.32 -10.10 5.61
C SER A 96 -6.65 -11.00 4.40
N GLN A 97 -7.16 -10.41 3.31
CA GLN A 97 -7.42 -11.10 2.05
C GLN A 97 -6.21 -11.08 1.10
N ALA A 98 -5.22 -10.21 1.35
CA ALA A 98 -3.99 -10.16 0.58
C ALA A 98 -2.99 -11.21 1.08
N ARG A 99 -3.34 -12.50 0.97
CA ARG A 99 -2.32 -13.55 1.09
C ARG A 99 -1.41 -13.49 -0.14
N SER A 100 -0.12 -13.57 0.12
CA SER A 100 0.96 -13.58 -0.85
C SER A 100 0.81 -14.74 -1.84
N GLN A 101 0.15 -14.50 -2.97
CA GLN A 101 0.76 -14.92 -4.22
C GLN A 101 1.81 -13.85 -4.51
N GLY A 102 3.03 -14.07 -4.02
CA GLY A 102 4.17 -13.47 -4.69
C GLY A 102 4.13 -13.91 -6.15
N PHE A 103 4.58 -13.07 -7.07
CA PHE A 103 5.02 -13.61 -8.35
C PHE A 103 6.12 -14.61 -7.99
N SER A 104 5.82 -15.91 -8.06
CA SER A 104 6.84 -16.96 -7.94
C SER A 104 7.92 -16.65 -8.98
N GLU A 105 9.17 -17.02 -8.73
CA GLU A 105 10.19 -17.06 -9.81
C GLU A 105 9.68 -17.92 -11.00
N ASP A 106 8.74 -18.83 -10.75
CA ASP A 106 8.06 -19.64 -11.76
C ASP A 106 6.93 -18.91 -12.51
N THR A 107 6.65 -17.64 -12.21
CA THR A 107 5.61 -16.90 -12.92
C THR A 107 6.18 -16.45 -14.26
N PRO A 108 5.56 -16.79 -15.40
CA PRO A 108 6.03 -16.35 -16.70
C PRO A 108 6.18 -14.82 -16.71
N ILE A 109 7.39 -14.35 -17.01
CA ILE A 109 7.66 -12.91 -17.19
C ILE A 109 6.97 -12.41 -18.45
N GLU A 110 6.79 -13.32 -19.42
CA GLU A 110 6.09 -13.04 -20.66
C GLU A 110 4.58 -13.23 -20.48
N PRO A 111 3.76 -12.27 -20.94
CA PRO A 111 2.31 -12.41 -20.92
C PRO A 111 1.84 -13.37 -22.02
N ASP A 112 0.80 -14.17 -21.73
CA ASP A 112 0.25 -15.22 -22.61
C ASP A 112 -0.59 -14.67 -23.79
N TRP A 113 -0.11 -13.67 -24.54
CA TRP A 113 -0.80 -13.13 -25.72
C TRP A 113 0.08 -13.09 -26.98
#